data_AF-A0A967W3B9-F1
#
_entry.id   AF-A0A967W3B9-F1
#
_cell.length_a   1.000
_cell.length_b   1.000
_cell.length_c   1.000
_cell.angle_alpha   90.00
_cell.angle_beta   90.00
_cell.angle_gamma   90.00
#
_symmetry.space_group_name_H-M   'P 1'
#
loop_
_entity.id
_entity.type
_entity.pdbx_description
1 polymer ?
#
loop_
_entity_poly.entity_id
_entity_poly.type
_entity_poly.pdbx_seq_one_letter_code
_entity_poly.pdbx_strand_id
1 'polypeptide(L)'
;DEAVVRPSGRILARMLDKVIKRTNADRIHLIAHSMGNRAMIEALQTYVLMHGIEGSRETFDQVVFTAPDVDRDYFIEVMSMIDHVARRTTLYASDNDVALKSSRML
;
A
#
# COMPACT_ATOMS: atom_id res chain seq x y z
N ASP A 1 16.37 0.79 5.85
CA ASP A 1 16.37 0.47 7.29
C ASP A 1 14.95 0.15 7.71
N GLU A 2 14.67 -1.11 8.03
CA GLU A 2 13.32 -1.65 8.27
C GLU A 2 12.61 -0.99 9.47
N ALA A 3 13.40 -0.44 10.40
CA ALA A 3 12.95 0.27 11.59
C ALA A 3 12.15 1.55 11.31
N VAL A 4 12.32 2.19 10.14
CA VAL A 4 11.64 3.46 9.80
C VAL A 4 10.27 3.25 9.16
N VAL A 5 10.02 2.08 8.57
CA VAL A 5 8.81 1.83 7.76
C VAL A 5 7.55 1.69 8.63
N ARG A 6 7.62 0.93 9.73
CA ARG A 6 6.49 0.72 10.67
C ARG A 6 5.88 2.02 11.23
N PRO A 7 6.67 3.00 11.68
CA PRO A 7 6.16 4.32 12.02
C PRO A 7 5.49 5.03 10.84
N SER A 8 6.06 4.93 9.63
CA SER A 8 5.54 5.59 8.43
C SER A 8 4.18 5.05 7.98
N GLY A 9 3.92 3.75 8.08
CA GLY A 9 2.62 3.15 7.73
C GLY A 9 1.45 3.75 8.54
N ARG A 10 1.63 3.91 9.85
CA ARG A 10 0.59 4.52 10.73
C ARG A 10 0.36 6.00 10.44
N ILE A 11 1.42 6.74 10.14
CA ILE A 11 1.31 8.16 9.76
C ILE A 11 0.56 8.28 8.44
N LEU A 12 0.90 7.44 7.45
CA LEU A 12 0.23 7.41 6.17
C LEU A 12 -1.25 7.04 6.31
N ALA A 13 -1.62 6.04 7.12
CA ALA A 13 -3.01 5.70 7.38
C ALA A 13 -3.84 6.89 7.91
N ARG A 14 -3.27 7.66 8.85
CA ARG A 14 -3.92 8.89 9.36
C ARG A 14 -4.00 9.99 8.31
N MET A 15 -3.02 10.08 7.41
CA MET A 15 -3.07 10.99 6.28
C MET A 15 -4.20 10.60 5.32
N LEU A 16 -4.31 9.32 4.96
CA LEU A 16 -5.38 8.79 4.10
C LEU A 16 -6.76 9.08 4.71
N ASP A 17 -6.95 8.79 5.99
CA ASP A 17 -8.19 9.10 6.71
C ASP A 17 -8.53 10.60 6.68
N LYS A 18 -7.52 11.48 6.83
CA LYS A 18 -7.71 12.93 6.69
C LYS A 18 -8.07 13.33 5.26
N VAL A 19 -7.46 12.74 4.24
CA VAL A 19 -7.77 13.02 2.83
C VAL A 19 -9.22 12.63 2.56
N ILE A 20 -9.63 11.42 2.95
CA ILE A 20 -11.01 10.95 2.77
C ILE A 20 -12.01 11.88 3.48
N LYS A 21 -11.74 12.27 4.74
CA LYS A 21 -12.67 13.10 5.52
C LYS A 21 -12.72 14.56 5.10
N ARG A 22 -11.66 15.09 4.48
CA ARG A 22 -11.54 16.53 4.18
C ARG A 22 -11.70 16.85 2.70
N THR A 23 -11.73 15.84 1.85
CA THR A 23 -11.98 16.01 0.43
C THR A 23 -13.37 15.47 0.09
N ASN A 24 -14.08 16.14 -0.81
CA ASN A 24 -15.27 15.58 -1.46
C ASN A 24 -14.83 14.81 -2.73
N ALA A 25 -13.74 14.05 -2.64
CA ALA A 25 -13.24 13.30 -3.78
C ALA A 25 -14.17 12.13 -4.07
N ASP A 26 -14.71 12.06 -5.28
CA ASP A 26 -15.53 10.93 -5.72
C ASP A 26 -14.71 9.63 -5.79
N ARG A 27 -13.39 9.75 -6.02
CA ARG A 27 -12.46 8.63 -6.16
C ARG A 27 -11.08 9.01 -5.64
N ILE A 28 -10.43 8.03 -5.00
CA ILE A 28 -9.05 8.15 -4.52
C ILE A 28 -8.23 7.02 -5.11
N HIS A 29 -7.09 7.37 -5.68
CA HIS A 29 -6.13 6.44 -6.27
C HIS A 29 -4.81 6.51 -5.51
N LEU A 30 -4.24 5.36 -5.17
CA LEU A 30 -2.99 5.24 -4.45
C LEU A 30 -1.92 4.65 -5.36
N ILE A 31 -0.73 5.25 -5.38
CA ILE A 31 0.42 4.77 -6.15
C ILE A 31 1.63 4.74 -5.21
N ALA A 32 2.26 3.58 -5.07
CA ALA A 32 3.50 3.41 -4.32
C ALA A 32 4.62 2.90 -5.22
N HIS A 33 5.85 3.25 -4.85
CA HIS A 33 7.07 2.86 -5.55
C HIS A 33 8.12 2.32 -4.58
N SER A 34 8.82 1.24 -4.96
CA SER A 34 9.92 0.63 -4.18
C SER A 34 9.54 0.40 -2.70
N MET A 35 10.32 0.91 -1.75
CA MET A 35 10.05 0.81 -0.30
C MET A 35 8.72 1.45 0.12
N GLY A 36 8.19 2.39 -0.66
CA GLY A 36 6.88 3.00 -0.41
C GLY A 36 5.73 1.98 -0.45
N ASN A 37 5.92 0.85 -1.15
CA ASN A 37 4.94 -0.23 -1.18
C ASN A 37 4.76 -0.87 0.20
N ARG A 38 5.84 -1.03 0.98
CA ARG A 38 5.76 -1.53 2.36
C ARG A 38 4.94 -0.60 3.25
N ALA A 39 5.23 0.70 3.20
CA ALA A 39 4.47 1.71 3.94
C ALA A 39 2.99 1.77 3.52
N MET A 40 2.71 1.61 2.22
CA MET A 40 1.35 1.53 1.68
C MET A 40 0.59 0.32 2.25
N ILE A 41 1.19 -0.87 2.24
CA ILE A 41 0.57 -2.09 2.78
C ILE A 41 0.24 -1.92 4.26
N GLU A 42 1.20 -1.45 5.05
CA GLU A 42 0.98 -1.20 6.48
C GLU A 42 -0.09 -0.13 6.73
N ALA A 43 -0.15 0.90 5.88
CA ALA A 43 -1.17 1.94 5.97
C ALA A 43 -2.58 1.39 5.69
N LEU A 44 -2.72 0.55 4.66
CA LEU A 44 -3.98 -0.12 4.33
C LEU A 44 -4.41 -1.07 5.45
N GLN A 45 -3.49 -1.89 5.99
CA GLN A 45 -3.76 -2.73 7.15
C GLN A 45 -4.23 -1.91 8.36
N THR A 46 -3.51 -0.82 8.67
CA THR A 46 -3.88 0.09 9.77
C THR A 46 -5.24 0.74 9.51
N TYR A 47 -5.55 1.09 8.28
CA TYR A 47 -6.83 1.67 7.88
C TYR A 47 -7.98 0.68 8.13
N VAL A 48 -7.84 -0.58 7.72
CA VAL A 48 -8.83 -1.64 8.04
C VAL A 48 -9.01 -1.80 9.54
N LEU A 49 -7.92 -1.78 10.32
CA LEU A 49 -8.00 -1.86 11.78
C LEU A 49 -8.74 -0.66 12.40
N MET A 50 -8.60 0.53 11.82
CA MET A 50 -9.26 1.76 12.30
C MET A 50 -10.75 1.82 11.98
N HIS A 51 -11.17 1.26 10.84
CA HIS A 51 -12.53 1.41 10.31
C HIS A 51 -13.35 0.11 10.29
N GLY A 52 -12.72 -1.03 10.55
CA GLY A 52 -13.31 -2.36 10.39
C GLY A 52 -13.38 -2.79 8.92
N ILE A 53 -13.73 -4.07 8.71
CA ILE A 53 -13.82 -4.67 7.36
C ILE A 53 -14.86 -3.93 6.53
N GLU A 54 -16.11 -3.80 7.01
CA GLU A 54 -17.16 -3.13 6.22
C GLU A 54 -16.89 -1.63 6.03
N GLY A 55 -16.34 -0.95 7.04
CA GLY A 55 -16.04 0.48 6.98
C GLY A 55 -14.86 0.84 6.08
N SER A 56 -14.10 -0.15 5.61
CA SER A 56 -12.96 0.03 4.71
C SER A 56 -13.19 -0.53 3.31
N ARG A 57 -14.32 -1.19 3.06
CA ARG A 57 -14.62 -1.85 1.80
C ARG A 57 -14.59 -0.88 0.63
N GLU A 58 -13.83 -1.20 -0.42
CA GLU A 58 -13.72 -0.44 -1.68
C GLU A 58 -13.49 1.06 -1.49
N THR A 59 -12.82 1.46 -0.41
CA THR A 59 -12.54 2.87 -0.08
C THR A 59 -11.66 3.55 -1.13
N PHE A 60 -10.70 2.81 -1.70
CA PHE A 60 -9.82 3.32 -2.75
C PHE A 60 -10.23 2.77 -4.11
N ASP A 61 -10.32 3.62 -5.12
CA ASP A 61 -10.71 3.17 -6.46
C ASP A 61 -9.58 2.37 -7.13
N GLN A 62 -8.33 2.75 -6.87
CA GLN A 62 -7.13 2.09 -7.39
C GLN A 62 -6.03 2.04 -6.36
N VAL A 63 -5.34 0.90 -6.28
CA VAL A 63 -4.03 0.79 -5.62
C VAL A 63 -3.02 0.24 -6.61
N VAL A 64 -1.97 1.00 -6.87
CA VAL A 64 -0.91 0.66 -7.82
C VAL A 64 0.40 0.45 -7.08
N PHE A 65 0.94 -0.75 -7.18
CA PHE A 65 2.26 -1.11 -6.70
C PHE A 65 3.25 -1.04 -7.86
N THR A 66 4.33 -0.27 -7.70
CA THR A 66 5.39 -0.15 -8.71
C THR A 66 6.72 -0.59 -8.12
N ALA A 67 7.43 -1.49 -8.81
CA ALA A 67 8.71 -2.05 -8.39
C ALA A 67 8.74 -2.46 -6.90
N PRO A 68 7.82 -3.31 -6.42
CA PRO A 68 7.69 -3.53 -4.99
C PRO A 68 8.91 -4.23 -4.41
N ASP A 69 9.62 -3.50 -3.54
CA ASP A 69 10.62 -4.05 -2.64
C ASP A 69 9.87 -4.56 -1.40
N VAL A 70 9.27 -5.73 -1.49
CA VAL A 70 8.56 -6.41 -0.41
C VAL A 70 8.72 -7.92 -0.61
N ASP A 71 8.72 -8.69 0.49
CA ASP A 71 8.71 -10.14 0.39
C ASP A 71 7.48 -10.62 -0.40
N ARG A 72 7.68 -11.56 -1.32
CA ARG A 72 6.64 -12.04 -2.23
C ARG A 72 5.52 -12.74 -1.47
N ASP A 73 5.87 -13.60 -0.53
CA ASP A 73 4.88 -14.43 0.17
C ASP A 73 4.04 -13.54 1.08
N TYR A 74 4.67 -12.57 1.76
CA TYR A 74 3.96 -11.53 2.50
C TYR A 74 3.04 -10.71 1.59
N PHE A 75 3.48 -10.32 0.39
CA PHE A 75 2.65 -9.57 -0.55
C PHE A 75 1.41 -10.34 -0.99
N ILE A 76 1.56 -11.65 -1.25
CA ILE A 76 0.45 -12.53 -1.61
C ILE A 76 -0.52 -12.67 -0.43
N GLU A 77 -0.01 -12.84 0.80
CA GLU A 77 -0.82 -12.94 2.02
C GLU A 77 -1.73 -11.71 2.20
N VAL A 78 -1.17 -10.51 2.06
CA VAL A 78 -1.91 -9.26 2.27
C VAL A 78 -2.83 -8.87 1.11
N MET A 79 -2.69 -9.51 -0.06
CA MET A 79 -3.44 -9.12 -1.27
C MET A 79 -4.95 -9.24 -1.09
N SER A 80 -5.40 -10.28 -0.39
CA SER A 80 -6.83 -10.49 -0.10
C SER A 80 -7.45 -9.31 0.68
N MET A 81 -6.69 -8.72 1.61
CA MET A 81 -7.11 -7.53 2.35
C MET A 81 -7.07 -6.29 1.45
N ILE A 82 -6.05 -6.15 0.60
CA ILE A 82 -5.96 -5.02 -0.34
C ILE A 82 -7.13 -5.02 -1.31
N ASP A 83 -7.50 -6.17 -1.88
CA ASP A 83 -8.63 -6.31 -2.80
C ASP A 83 -9.99 -6.06 -2.12
N HIS A 84 -10.05 -6.19 -0.79
CA HIS A 84 -11.24 -5.78 -0.03
C HIS A 84 -11.33 -4.25 0.10
N VAL A 85 -10.20 -3.58 0.33
CA VAL A 85 -10.14 -2.14 0.58
C VAL A 85 -10.10 -1.33 -0.72
N ALA A 86 -9.65 -1.93 -1.82
CA ALA A 86 -9.50 -1.29 -3.11
C ALA A 86 -10.39 -1.93 -4.18
N ARG A 87 -11.05 -1.12 -5.01
CA ARG A 87 -11.87 -1.62 -6.12
C ARG A 87 -11.05 -2.28 -7.22
N ARG A 88 -9.77 -1.91 -7.35
CA ARG A 88 -8.82 -2.54 -8.28
C ARG A 88 -7.40 -2.38 -7.76
N THR A 89 -6.63 -3.44 -7.92
CA THR A 89 -5.20 -3.48 -7.62
C THR A 89 -4.40 -3.68 -8.91
N THR A 90 -3.26 -3.00 -9.07
CA THR A 90 -2.37 -3.14 -10.23
C THR A 90 -0.92 -3.25 -9.78
N LEU A 91 -0.18 -4.20 -10.35
CA LEU A 91 1.24 -4.39 -10.07
C LEU A 91 2.06 -4.13 -11.34
N TYR A 92 2.92 -3.12 -11.30
CA TYR A 92 3.98 -2.90 -12.29
C TYR A 92 5.30 -3.42 -11.73
N ALA A 93 5.82 -4.49 -12.31
CA ALA A 93 7.13 -5.04 -11.99
C ALA A 93 7.93 -5.24 -13.29
N SER A 94 9.25 -5.14 -13.20
CA SER A 94 10.17 -5.36 -14.32
C SER A 94 11.26 -6.35 -13.93
N ASP A 95 11.49 -7.36 -14.76
CA ASP A 95 12.60 -8.31 -14.59
C ASP A 95 13.98 -7.65 -14.72
N ASN A 96 14.03 -6.44 -15.28
CA ASN A 96 15.25 -5.66 -15.48
C ASN A 96 15.37 -4.47 -14.53
N ASP A 97 14.59 -4.46 -13.44
CA ASP A 97 14.62 -3.37 -12.47
C ASP A 97 15.98 -3.29 -11.76
N VAL A 98 16.72 -2.23 -12.08
CA VAL A 98 18.07 -1.97 -11.57
C VAL A 98 18.05 -1.76 -10.05
N ALA A 99 16.90 -1.38 -9.46
CA ALA A 99 16.75 -1.26 -8.02
C ALA A 99 16.79 -2.62 -7.29
N LEU A 100 16.17 -3.67 -7.87
CA LEU A 100 16.25 -5.04 -7.33
C LEU A 100 17.64 -5.66 -7.51
N LYS A 101 18.35 -5.33 -8.59
CA LYS A 101 19.75 -5.78 -8.81
C LYS A 101 20.71 -5.20 -7.77
N SER A 102 20.54 -3.94 -7.39
CA SER A 102 21.34 -3.31 -6.33
C SER A 102 21.11 -3.94 -4.95
N SER A 103 19.90 -4.44 -4.67
CA SER A 103 19.59 -5.16 -3.41
C SER A 103 20.13 -6.59 -3.37
N ARG A 104 20.53 -7.19 -4.50
CA ARG A 104 21.15 -8.54 -4.55
C ARG A 104 22.68 -8.51 -4.49
N MET A 105 23.29 -7.33 -4.59
CA MET A 105 24.75 -7.13 -4.55
C MET A 105 25.26 -6.63 -3.18
N LEU A 106 24.37 -6.46 -2.20
CA LEU A 106 24.68 -6.22 -0.79
C LEU A 106 24.18 -7.42 0.03
#